data_AF-A0A6H9L5I6-F1
#
_entry.id   AF-A0A6H9L5I6-F1
#
_cell.length_a   1.000
_cell.length_b   1.000
_cell.length_c   1.000
_cell.angle_alpha   90.00
_cell.angle_beta   90.00
_cell.angle_gamma   90.00
#
_symmetry.space_group_name_H-M   'P 1'
#
loop_
_entity.id
_entity.type
_entity.pdbx_description
1 polymer ?
#
loop_
_entity_poly.entity_id
_entity_poly.type
_entity_poly.pdbx_seq_one_letter_code
_entity_poly.pdbx_strand_id
1 'polypeptide(L)'
;MKKSTGRFSGKRFSILWDHLPAEQLKMKLNSQLSGEPIDLKIEKVQAHGAIADPTVLVALVSGGSAALTAIIVGIFKLLEHAKQRIIIQAEDGSRLEIPGNTSAEKIDELITAMHKMSVKRIRITDQ
;
A
#
# COMPACT_ATOMS: atom_id res chain seq x y z
N MET A 1 0.48 32.10 -4.30
CA MET A 1 1.34 30.97 -3.86
C MET A 1 1.28 29.88 -4.92
N LYS A 2 2.37 29.66 -5.66
CA LYS A 2 2.46 28.64 -6.72
C LYS A 2 2.54 27.26 -6.07
N LYS A 3 1.49 26.44 -6.18
CA LYS A 3 1.58 25.00 -5.86
C LYS A 3 2.47 24.37 -6.93
N SER A 4 3.73 24.13 -6.59
CA SER A 4 4.62 23.29 -7.40
C SER A 4 4.11 21.86 -7.31
N THR A 5 3.18 21.50 -8.19
CA THR A 5 2.92 20.09 -8.54
C THR A 5 4.14 19.60 -9.29
N GLY A 6 5.21 19.29 -8.55
CA GLY A 6 6.33 18.54 -9.08
C GLY A 6 5.77 17.26 -9.71
N ARG A 7 6.02 17.09 -11.01
CA ARG A 7 5.65 15.88 -11.75
C ARG A 7 6.42 14.72 -11.12
N PHE A 8 5.78 14.00 -10.22
CA PHE A 8 6.36 12.77 -9.67
C PHE A 8 6.36 11.73 -10.79
N SER A 9 7.55 11.32 -11.23
CA SER A 9 7.72 10.34 -12.33
C SER A 9 7.72 8.88 -11.84
N GLY A 10 7.36 8.63 -10.58
CA GLY A 10 7.33 7.30 -9.97
C GLY A 10 5.93 6.68 -9.95
N LYS A 11 5.85 5.40 -9.57
CA LYS A 11 4.56 4.72 -9.41
C LYS A 11 3.87 5.21 -8.13
N ARG A 12 2.57 5.47 -8.23
CA ARG A 12 1.73 5.92 -7.13
C ARG A 12 0.64 4.88 -6.89
N PHE A 13 0.51 4.43 -5.66
CA PHE A 13 -0.62 3.58 -5.25
C PHE A 13 -1.09 3.95 -3.84
N SER A 14 -2.34 3.62 -3.55
CA SER A 14 -2.98 3.92 -2.26
C SER A 14 -3.05 2.68 -1.38
N ILE A 15 -2.74 2.84 -0.09
CA ILE A 15 -2.87 1.85 0.97
C ILE A 15 -3.99 2.30 1.91
N LEU A 16 -4.95 1.43 2.11
CA LEU A 16 -6.11 1.63 2.97
C LEU A 16 -6.10 0.56 4.07
N TRP A 17 -6.41 0.96 5.29
CA TRP A 17 -6.64 0.00 6.38
C TRP A 17 -7.87 0.46 7.16
N ASP A 18 -8.89 -0.40 7.21
CA ASP A 18 -10.20 -0.04 7.73
C ASP A 18 -10.18 0.25 9.26
N HIS A 19 -9.18 -0.26 9.99
CA HIS A 19 -9.08 -0.14 11.45
C HIS A 19 -7.96 0.77 11.95
N LEU A 20 -7.16 1.34 11.04
CA LEU A 20 -5.99 2.11 11.42
C LEU A 20 -5.95 3.45 10.64
N PRO A 21 -5.94 4.61 11.33
CA PRO A 21 -5.79 5.89 10.67
C PRO A 21 -4.49 5.96 9.87
N ALA A 22 -4.50 6.68 8.74
CA ALA A 22 -3.35 6.78 7.84
C ALA A 22 -2.06 7.26 8.53
N GLU A 23 -2.17 8.12 9.54
CA GLU A 23 -1.05 8.60 10.38
C GLU A 23 -0.38 7.44 11.16
N GLN A 24 -1.20 6.62 11.83
CA GLN A 24 -0.69 5.46 12.58
C GLN A 24 -0.15 4.40 11.63
N LEU A 25 -0.78 4.21 10.47
CA LEU A 25 -0.31 3.30 9.44
C LEU A 25 1.05 3.73 8.89
N LYS A 26 1.23 5.03 8.61
CA LYS A 26 2.50 5.60 8.18
C LYS A 26 3.58 5.36 9.23
N MET A 27 3.30 5.61 10.51
CA MET A 27 4.26 5.40 11.60
C MET A 27 4.68 3.93 11.70
N LYS A 28 3.73 2.99 11.62
CA LYS A 28 3.99 1.55 11.64
C LYS A 28 4.75 1.06 10.41
N LEU A 29 4.44 1.57 9.21
CA LEU A 29 5.16 1.18 8.00
C LEU A 29 6.56 1.77 7.98
N ASN A 30 6.75 3.03 8.39
CA ASN A 30 8.07 3.64 8.45
C ASN A 30 9.03 2.86 9.36
N SER A 31 8.56 2.27 10.47
CA SER A 31 9.42 1.44 11.30
C SER A 31 9.86 0.15 10.58
N GLN A 32 9.02 -0.41 9.71
CA GLN A 32 9.35 -1.58 8.89
C GLN A 32 10.19 -1.28 7.66
N LEU A 33 10.13 -0.05 7.14
CA LEU A 33 10.79 0.38 5.90
C LEU A 33 12.16 1.04 6.12
N SER A 34 12.71 0.97 7.34
CA SER A 34 13.97 1.62 7.69
C SER A 34 15.10 1.15 6.76
N GLY A 35 15.59 2.06 5.90
CA GLY A 35 16.68 1.82 4.94
C GLY A 35 16.32 2.02 3.47
N GLU A 36 15.03 2.10 3.13
CA GLU A 36 14.58 2.25 1.74
C GLU A 36 14.19 3.71 1.40
N PRO A 37 14.49 4.21 0.18
CA PRO A 37 14.13 5.57 -0.25
C PRO A 37 12.65 5.65 -0.66
N ILE A 38 11.75 5.36 0.27
CA ILE A 38 10.29 5.32 0.07
C ILE A 38 9.66 6.55 0.72
N ASP A 39 8.95 7.36 -0.08
CA ASP A 39 8.22 8.52 0.43
C ASP A 39 6.74 8.15 0.66
N LEU A 40 6.36 7.96 1.93
CA LEU A 40 4.97 7.72 2.33
C LEU A 40 4.27 9.06 2.59
N LYS A 41 3.32 9.43 1.74
CA LYS A 41 2.49 10.64 1.90
C LYS A 41 1.07 10.26 2.28
N ILE A 42 0.50 10.99 3.23
CA ILE A 42 -0.91 10.85 3.55
C ILE A 42 -1.67 11.82 2.66
N GLU A 43 -2.64 11.31 1.90
CA GLU A 43 -3.49 12.13 1.05
C GLU A 43 -4.96 11.86 1.34
N LYS A 44 -5.76 12.92 1.35
CA LYS A 44 -7.22 12.78 1.28
C LYS A 44 -7.58 12.42 -0.15
N VAL A 45 -8.13 11.24 -0.35
CA VAL A 45 -8.59 10.82 -1.67
C VAL A 45 -10.08 11.03 -1.72
N GLN A 46 -10.53 11.88 -2.63
CA GLN A 46 -11.96 12.02 -2.91
C GLN A 46 -12.45 10.71 -3.52
N ALA A 47 -13.07 9.87 -2.68
CA ALA A 47 -13.84 8.75 -3.17
C ALA A 47 -15.13 9.33 -3.78
N HIS A 48 -15.33 9.17 -5.09
CA HIS A 48 -16.62 9.46 -5.71
C HIS A 48 -17.64 8.43 -5.22
N GLY A 49 -18.33 8.77 -4.14
CA GLY A 49 -19.34 7.94 -3.47
C GLY A 49 -19.59 8.49 -2.07
N ALA A 50 -20.84 8.48 -1.60
CA ALA A 50 -21.36 9.18 -0.41
C ALA A 50 -20.80 8.74 0.97
N ILE A 51 -19.58 8.21 1.01
CA ILE A 51 -18.88 7.76 2.21
C ILE A 51 -17.74 8.74 2.44
N ALA A 52 -17.72 9.34 3.64
CA ALA A 52 -16.76 10.34 4.11
C ALA A 52 -15.36 10.16 3.51
N ASP A 53 -14.78 11.24 2.94
CA ASP A 53 -13.45 11.29 2.32
C ASP A 53 -12.43 10.45 3.12
N PRO A 54 -12.09 9.23 2.67
CA PRO A 54 -11.15 8.41 3.42
C PRO A 54 -9.78 9.06 3.31
N THR A 55 -9.18 9.35 4.47
CA THR A 55 -7.76 9.71 4.53
C THR A 55 -6.97 8.44 4.27
N VAL A 56 -6.28 8.36 3.14
CA VAL A 56 -5.54 7.14 2.74
C VAL A 56 -4.05 7.39 2.82
N LEU A 57 -3.29 6.34 3.08
CA LEU A 57 -1.85 6.41 2.95
C LEU A 57 -1.49 6.21 1.47
N VAL A 58 -0.84 7.17 0.83
CA VAL A 58 -0.34 7.05 -0.54
C VAL A 58 1.16 6.78 -0.48
N ALA A 59 1.56 5.64 -1.06
CA ALA A 59 2.97 5.37 -1.28
C ALA A 59 3.41 6.01 -2.60
N LEU A 60 4.38 6.93 -2.51
CA LEU A 60 5.08 7.47 -3.67
C LEU A 60 6.40 6.73 -3.81
N VAL A 61 6.46 5.83 -4.77
CA VAL A 61 7.63 4.99 -5.01
C VAL A 61 8.45 5.60 -6.15
N SER A 62 9.52 6.30 -5.77
CA SER A 62 10.47 6.96 -6.70
C SER A 62 11.64 6.07 -7.12
N GLY A 63 11.72 4.84 -6.60
CA GLY A 63 12.70 3.82 -6.97
C GLY A 63 12.03 2.66 -7.70
N GLY A 64 12.84 1.78 -8.32
CA GLY A 64 12.37 0.60 -9.03
C GLY A 64 11.62 -0.43 -8.16
N SER A 65 11.50 -1.65 -8.67
CA SER A 65 10.83 -2.82 -8.08
C SER A 65 11.05 -3.01 -6.55
N ALA A 66 12.21 -2.67 -6.02
CA ALA A 66 12.59 -2.84 -4.61
C ALA A 66 11.67 -2.10 -3.60
N ALA A 67 11.29 -0.86 -3.91
CA ALA A 67 10.49 -0.05 -2.98
C ALA A 67 9.06 -0.59 -2.82
N LEU A 68 8.47 -1.14 -3.90
CA LEU A 68 7.17 -1.83 -3.83
C LEU A 68 7.28 -3.11 -2.99
N THR A 69 8.34 -3.89 -3.20
CA THR A 69 8.64 -5.10 -2.41
C THR A 69 8.70 -4.77 -0.92
N ALA A 70 9.48 -3.75 -0.52
CA ALA A 70 9.62 -3.38 0.87
C ALA A 70 8.28 -2.98 1.53
N ILE A 71 7.42 -2.23 0.80
CA ILE A 71 6.07 -1.88 1.28
C ILE A 71 5.23 -3.13 1.51
N ILE A 72 5.21 -4.04 0.54
CA ILE A 72 4.43 -5.27 0.63
C ILE A 72 4.91 -6.10 1.82
N VAL A 73 6.22 -6.34 1.93
CA VAL A 73 6.83 -7.08 3.04
C VAL A 73 6.52 -6.41 4.38
N GLY A 74 6.61 -5.08 4.46
CA GLY A 74 6.26 -4.32 5.65
C GLY A 74 4.79 -4.50 6.06
N ILE A 75 3.87 -4.49 5.10
CA ILE A 75 2.45 -4.76 5.34
C ILE A 75 2.26 -6.19 5.87
N PHE A 76 2.86 -7.20 5.24
CA PHE A 76 2.73 -8.59 5.69
C PHE A 76 3.32 -8.81 7.09
N LYS A 77 4.48 -8.21 7.40
CA LYS A 77 5.05 -8.26 8.76
C LYS A 77 4.13 -7.63 9.81
N LEU A 78 3.46 -6.53 9.47
CA LEU A 78 2.46 -5.92 10.36
C LEU A 78 1.24 -6.80 10.58
N LEU A 79 0.95 -7.70 9.63
CA LEU A 79 -0.24 -8.55 9.60
C LEU A 79 0.04 -10.02 9.91
N GLU A 80 1.28 -10.39 10.20
CA GLU A 80 1.71 -11.79 10.41
C GLU A 80 0.89 -12.50 11.51
N HIS A 81 0.47 -11.75 12.53
CA HIS A 81 -0.36 -12.24 13.64
C HIS A 81 -1.84 -11.80 13.54
N ALA A 82 -2.23 -11.11 12.47
CA ALA A 82 -3.58 -10.62 12.25
C ALA A 82 -4.37 -11.55 11.32
N LYS A 83 -5.66 -11.75 11.61
CA LYS A 83 -6.58 -12.50 10.73
C LYS A 83 -7.10 -11.68 9.54
N GLN A 84 -6.57 -10.48 9.34
CA GLN A 84 -6.99 -9.54 8.31
C GLN A 84 -6.66 -10.06 6.90
N ARG A 85 -7.40 -9.58 5.89
CA ARG A 85 -7.14 -9.82 4.48
C ARG A 85 -6.55 -8.59 3.81
N ILE A 86 -5.63 -8.83 2.89
CA ILE A 86 -5.04 -7.83 2.01
C ILE A 86 -5.67 -8.00 0.64
N ILE A 87 -6.37 -6.98 0.17
CA ILE A 87 -6.99 -6.88 -1.15
C ILE A 87 -6.14 -5.95 -2.00
N ILE A 88 -5.57 -6.49 -3.07
CA ILE A 88 -4.72 -5.76 -3.99
C ILE A 88 -5.49 -5.58 -5.30
N GLN A 89 -5.66 -4.34 -5.70
CA GLN A 89 -6.38 -3.96 -6.92
C GLN A 89 -5.40 -3.38 -7.93
N ALA A 90 -5.42 -3.94 -9.14
CA ALA A 90 -4.66 -3.44 -10.28
C ALA A 90 -5.43 -2.34 -11.06
N GLU A 91 -4.74 -1.66 -11.96
CA GLU A 91 -5.30 -0.60 -12.80
C GLU A 91 -6.40 -1.07 -13.74
N ASP A 92 -6.31 -2.32 -14.23
CA ASP A 92 -7.30 -3.01 -15.06
C ASP A 92 -8.58 -3.40 -14.30
N GLY A 93 -8.60 -3.20 -12.98
CA GLY A 93 -9.70 -3.57 -12.10
C GLY A 93 -9.60 -4.96 -11.49
N SER A 94 -8.63 -5.78 -11.91
CA SER A 94 -8.35 -7.10 -11.33
C SER A 94 -8.04 -6.99 -9.85
N ARG A 95 -8.49 -7.99 -9.07
CA ARG A 95 -8.32 -8.04 -7.61
C ARG A 95 -7.66 -9.34 -7.19
N LEU A 96 -6.74 -9.23 -6.25
CA LEU A 96 -6.07 -10.35 -5.60
C LEU A 96 -6.34 -10.24 -4.09
N GLU A 97 -6.93 -11.28 -3.50
CA GLU A 97 -7.20 -11.35 -2.06
C GLU A 97 -6.23 -12.31 -1.41
N ILE A 98 -5.55 -11.84 -0.36
CA ILE A 98 -4.47 -12.56 0.30
C ILE A 98 -4.71 -12.55 1.81
N PRO A 99 -4.68 -13.70 2.50
CA PRO A 99 -4.69 -13.74 3.96
C PRO A 99 -3.48 -13.04 4.57
N GLY A 100 -3.65 -12.31 5.67
CA GLY A 100 -2.55 -11.62 6.38
C GLY A 100 -1.51 -12.56 6.98
N ASN A 101 -1.90 -13.81 7.28
CA ASN A 101 -1.05 -14.89 7.80
C ASN A 101 -0.39 -15.73 6.68
N THR A 102 -0.28 -15.19 5.48
CA THR A 102 0.38 -15.88 4.35
C THR A 102 1.87 -16.07 4.65
N SER A 103 2.42 -17.25 4.32
CA SER A 103 3.83 -17.57 4.58
C SER A 103 4.80 -16.70 3.79
N ALA A 104 6.00 -16.48 4.33
CA ALA A 104 7.05 -15.70 3.68
C ALA A 104 7.39 -16.20 2.26
N GLU A 105 7.47 -17.51 2.06
CA GLU A 105 7.71 -18.12 0.74
C GLU A 105 6.65 -17.73 -0.29
N LYS A 106 5.38 -17.69 0.13
CA LYS A 106 4.25 -17.33 -0.72
C LYS A 106 4.23 -15.82 -1.00
N ILE A 107 4.67 -15.02 -0.05
CA ILE A 107 4.78 -13.56 -0.19
C ILE A 107 5.72 -13.19 -1.34
N ASP A 108 6.87 -13.86 -1.48
CA ASP A 108 7.83 -13.57 -2.57
C ASP A 108 7.26 -13.89 -3.96
N GLU A 109 6.50 -14.99 -4.09
CA GLU A 109 5.75 -15.33 -5.32
C GLU A 109 4.72 -14.24 -5.65
N LEU A 110 3.99 -13.79 -4.62
CA LEU A 110 2.95 -12.76 -4.75
C LEU A 110 3.55 -11.41 -5.12
N ILE A 111 4.70 -11.04 -4.57
CA ILE A 111 5.43 -9.81 -4.92
C ILE A 111 5.84 -9.86 -6.39
N THR A 112 6.36 -10.98 -6.86
CA THR A 112 6.72 -11.17 -8.26
C THR A 112 5.52 -11.03 -9.19
N ALA A 113 4.36 -11.58 -8.80
CA ALA A 113 3.11 -11.40 -9.52
C ALA A 113 2.65 -9.92 -9.51
N MET A 114 2.73 -9.27 -8.35
CA MET A 114 2.38 -7.86 -8.18
C MET A 114 3.27 -6.90 -8.96
N HIS A 115 4.53 -7.24 -9.24
CA HIS A 115 5.38 -6.40 -10.08
C HIS A 115 4.94 -6.41 -11.54
N LYS A 116 4.38 -7.54 -11.99
CA LYS A 116 3.77 -7.68 -13.32
C LYS A 116 2.39 -7.03 -13.40
N MET A 117 1.72 -6.89 -12.26
CA MET A 117 0.46 -6.15 -12.15
C MET A 117 0.74 -4.65 -11.99
N SER A 118 0.03 -3.81 -12.73
CA SER A 118 0.02 -2.37 -12.44
C SER A 118 -0.81 -2.12 -11.18
N VAL A 119 -0.20 -2.30 -9.99
CA VAL A 119 -0.89 -2.12 -8.71
C VAL A 119 -1.36 -0.67 -8.56
N LYS A 120 -2.66 -0.51 -8.33
CA LYS A 120 -3.32 0.78 -8.13
C LYS A 120 -3.62 1.04 -6.65
N ARG A 121 -4.01 -0.01 -5.93
CA ARG A 121 -4.49 0.10 -4.54
C ARG A 121 -4.26 -1.18 -3.76
N ILE A 122 -3.90 -1.05 -2.48
CA ILE A 122 -3.85 -2.10 -1.48
C ILE A 122 -4.85 -1.73 -0.38
N ARG A 123 -5.71 -2.66 0.03
CA ARG A 123 -6.67 -2.47 1.12
C ARG A 123 -6.54 -3.60 2.13
N ILE A 124 -6.52 -3.25 3.41
CA ILE A 124 -6.45 -4.18 4.53
C ILE A 124 -7.82 -4.13 5.23
N THR A 125 -8.50 -5.28 5.27
CA THR A 125 -9.85 -5.45 5.86
C THR A 125 -9.85 -6.60 6.86
N ASP A 126 -10.73 -6.55 7.86
CA ASP A 126 -11.00 -7.73 8.70
C ASP A 126 -11.87 -8.77 7.97
N GLN A 127 -11.95 -9.98 8.52
CA GLN A 127 -12.85 -11.05 8.05
C GLN A 127 -14.20 -11.00 8.75
#